data_AF-A0A1Q8Q751-F1
#
_entry.id   AF-A0A1Q8Q751-F1
#
_cell.length_a   1.000
_cell.length_b   1.000
_cell.length_c   1.000
_cell.angle_alpha   90.00
_cell.angle_beta   90.00
_cell.angle_gamma   90.00
#
_symmetry.space_group_name_H-M   'P 1'
#
loop_
_entity.id
_entity.type
_entity.pdbx_description
1 polymer ?
#
loop_
_entity_poly.entity_id
_entity_poly.type
_entity_poly.pdbx_seq_one_letter_code
_entity_poly.pdbx_strand_id
1 'polypeptide(L)'
;MLTFDLKGRFQYINPATEQIMGYTSDELIGKPFLSHIVPERQAYTIARFSKVMEGKAVQYETAMYTKSKDIVELHVTIIPIMVNGTVAGIHCIGKDITEKKHFEEKLNEMAFHDYLTKLPNQHYFHQYLQKLIDSSKRENAAFALFFLDLDRFKSVNDAFGHDFGDLLLVETANRLAMHLPVSARVFRYGGDELIIILEGAGEEEAGQAVQQVLMYSKSRLC
;
A
#
# COMPACT_ATOMS: atom_id res chain seq x y z
N MET A 1 -10.49 -2.12 25.40
CA MET A 1 -11.91 -1.81 25.72
C MET A 1 -11.97 -0.47 26.39
N LEU A 2 -12.89 0.38 25.96
CA LEU A 2 -13.02 1.74 26.45
C LEU A 2 -14.46 2.24 26.27
N THR A 3 -14.83 3.29 26.98
CA THR A 3 -16.17 3.90 26.90
C THR A 3 -16.04 5.39 26.63
N PHE A 4 -16.96 5.92 25.83
CA PHE A 4 -17.08 7.34 25.54
C PHE A 4 -18.41 7.92 26.01
N ASP A 5 -18.40 9.21 26.33
CA ASP A 5 -19.62 10.00 26.38
C ASP A 5 -20.17 10.30 24.97
N LEU A 6 -21.34 10.92 24.90
CA LEU A 6 -22.00 11.28 23.64
C LEU A 6 -21.24 12.34 22.81
N LYS A 7 -20.25 13.01 23.40
CA LYS A 7 -19.36 13.97 22.73
C LYS A 7 -18.03 13.34 22.31
N GLY A 8 -17.86 12.02 22.49
CA GLY A 8 -16.64 11.32 22.15
C GLY A 8 -15.48 11.54 23.13
N ARG A 9 -15.77 11.84 24.39
CA ARG A 9 -14.74 11.95 25.44
C ARG A 9 -14.57 10.64 26.18
N PHE A 10 -13.34 10.23 26.46
CA PHE A 10 -13.08 9.00 27.22
C PHE A 10 -13.72 9.09 28.62
N GLN A 11 -14.46 8.05 28.99
CA GLN A 11 -15.00 7.86 30.34
C GLN A 11 -14.34 6.71 31.08
N TYR A 12 -13.82 5.73 30.33
CA TYR A 12 -13.14 4.57 30.86
C TYR A 12 -12.21 4.00 29.80
N ILE A 13 -11.05 3.49 30.21
CA ILE A 13 -10.19 2.64 29.40
C ILE A 13 -9.70 1.47 30.27
N ASN A 14 -9.51 0.30 29.67
CA ASN A 14 -8.91 -0.83 30.36
C ASN A 14 -7.37 -0.85 30.19
N PRO A 15 -6.62 -1.65 31.00
CA PRO A 15 -5.15 -1.71 30.92
C PRO A 15 -4.60 -2.08 29.53
N ALA A 16 -5.30 -2.92 28.77
CA ALA A 16 -4.88 -3.24 27.40
C ALA A 16 -4.92 -2.01 26.48
N THR A 17 -5.91 -1.12 26.67
CA THR A 17 -5.98 0.15 25.93
C THR A 17 -4.82 1.07 26.32
N GLU A 18 -4.47 1.13 27.61
CA GLU A 18 -3.32 1.91 28.08
C GLU A 18 -2.01 1.43 27.44
N GLN A 19 -1.81 0.11 27.38
CA GLN A 19 -0.64 -0.50 26.74
C GLN A 19 -0.54 -0.17 25.25
N ILE A 20 -1.65 -0.27 24.51
CA ILE A 20 -1.68 0.01 23.06
C ILE A 20 -1.51 1.51 22.79
N MET A 21 -2.22 2.37 23.53
CA MET A 21 -2.19 3.82 23.29
C MET A 21 -0.92 4.49 23.86
N GLY A 22 -0.31 3.89 24.88
CA GLY A 22 0.82 4.45 25.63
C GLY A 22 0.43 5.57 26.60
N TYR A 23 -0.87 5.78 26.83
CA TYR A 23 -1.39 6.77 27.79
C TYR A 23 -2.04 6.08 28.98
N THR A 24 -1.98 6.70 30.15
CA THR A 24 -2.74 6.24 31.31
C THR A 24 -4.20 6.69 31.24
N SER A 25 -5.07 6.06 32.04
CA SER A 25 -6.46 6.44 32.20
C SER A 25 -6.59 7.92 32.54
N ASP A 26 -5.86 8.39 33.56
CA ASP A 26 -5.89 9.79 34.01
C ASP A 26 -5.50 10.78 32.91
N GLU A 27 -4.62 10.37 31.98
CA GLU A 27 -4.24 11.20 30.84
C GLU A 27 -5.32 11.27 29.77
N LEU A 28 -6.20 10.28 29.65
CA LEU A 28 -7.20 10.21 28.57
C LEU A 28 -8.61 10.60 29.00
N ILE A 29 -9.01 10.34 30.25
CA ILE A 29 -10.37 10.65 30.72
C ILE A 29 -10.73 12.12 30.45
N GLY A 30 -11.91 12.33 29.87
CA GLY A 30 -12.43 13.65 29.50
C GLY A 30 -11.86 14.23 28.20
N LYS A 31 -10.79 13.67 27.62
CA LYS A 31 -10.23 14.11 26.35
C LYS A 31 -11.00 13.53 25.16
N PRO A 32 -11.09 14.26 24.03
CA PRO A 32 -11.76 13.77 22.83
C PRO A 32 -10.93 12.69 22.13
N PHE A 33 -11.55 11.55 21.82
CA PHE A 33 -10.88 10.43 21.13
C PHE A 33 -10.31 10.85 19.78
N LEU A 34 -10.99 11.76 19.09
CA LEU A 34 -10.65 12.18 17.73
C LEU A 34 -9.24 12.78 17.62
N SER A 35 -8.75 13.41 18.69
CA SER A 35 -7.41 14.00 18.75
C SER A 35 -6.28 12.96 18.61
N HIS A 36 -6.59 11.68 18.81
CA HIS A 36 -5.66 10.57 18.65
C HIS A 36 -5.78 9.90 17.28
N ILE A 37 -6.85 10.15 16.52
CA ILE A 37 -7.05 9.56 15.18
C ILE A 37 -6.20 10.32 14.16
N VAL A 38 -5.55 9.58 13.25
CA VAL A 38 -4.75 10.18 12.18
C VAL A 38 -5.62 11.12 11.32
N PRO A 39 -5.12 12.31 10.93
CA PRO A 39 -5.92 13.36 10.27
C PRO A 39 -6.76 12.87 9.09
N GLU A 40 -6.18 12.03 8.24
CA GLU A 40 -6.78 11.51 7.02
C GLU A 40 -7.99 10.61 7.31
N ARG A 41 -8.07 10.03 8.52
CA ARG A 41 -9.17 9.14 8.93
C ARG A 41 -10.16 9.80 9.88
N GLN A 42 -9.97 11.05 10.29
CA GLN A 42 -10.86 11.73 11.22
C GLN A 42 -12.28 11.89 10.66
N ALA A 43 -12.42 12.42 9.45
CA ALA A 43 -13.73 12.62 8.82
C ALA A 43 -14.50 11.29 8.66
N TYR A 44 -13.78 10.25 8.21
CA TYR A 44 -14.32 8.90 8.11
C TYR A 44 -14.80 8.40 9.47
N THR A 45 -13.98 8.53 10.52
CA THR A 45 -14.28 8.06 11.87
C THR A 45 -15.47 8.79 12.49
N ILE A 46 -15.56 10.12 12.34
CA ILE A 46 -16.70 10.93 12.80
C ILE A 46 -18.00 10.41 12.20
N ALA A 47 -18.02 10.14 10.88
CA ALA A 47 -19.22 9.66 10.21
C ALA A 47 -19.71 8.31 10.77
N ARG A 48 -18.80 7.46 11.28
CA ARG A 48 -19.17 6.18 11.92
C ARG A 48 -19.62 6.39 13.36
N PHE A 49 -18.95 7.27 14.08
CA PHE A 49 -19.34 7.67 15.43
C PHE A 49 -20.77 8.25 15.42
N SER A 50 -21.12 9.13 14.47
CA SER A 50 -22.49 9.65 14.36
C SER A 50 -23.54 8.56 14.12
N LYS A 51 -23.22 7.51 13.34
CA LYS A 51 -24.16 6.41 13.09
C LYS A 51 -24.48 5.59 14.33
N VAL A 52 -23.56 5.48 15.30
CA VAL A 52 -23.85 4.74 16.54
C VAL A 52 -24.92 5.43 17.39
N MET A 53 -25.06 6.75 17.23
CA MET A 53 -26.08 7.56 17.91
C MET A 53 -27.50 7.22 17.45
N GLU A 54 -27.65 6.53 16.32
CA GLU A 54 -28.93 5.98 15.85
C GLU A 54 -29.33 4.69 16.59
N GLY A 55 -28.57 4.27 17.61
CA GLY A 55 -28.88 3.09 18.43
C GLY A 55 -28.42 1.76 17.81
N LYS A 56 -27.56 1.79 16.78
CA LYS A 56 -27.02 0.60 16.11
C LYS A 56 -25.52 0.47 16.32
N ALA A 57 -25.04 -0.76 16.48
CA ALA A 57 -23.60 -1.02 16.50
C ALA A 57 -22.97 -0.75 15.12
N VAL A 58 -21.75 -0.23 15.13
CA VAL A 58 -20.98 0.10 13.91
C VAL A 58 -19.59 -0.50 14.02
N GLN A 59 -19.14 -1.13 12.93
CA GLN A 59 -17.78 -1.65 12.79
C GLN A 59 -17.06 -0.93 11.67
N TYR A 60 -15.78 -0.60 11.88
CA TYR A 60 -14.96 0.08 10.89
C TYR A 60 -13.47 -0.02 11.23
N GLU A 61 -12.63 0.26 10.23
CA GLU A 61 -11.19 0.39 10.42
C GLU A 61 -10.79 1.87 10.52
N THR A 62 -9.83 2.16 11.39
CA THR A 62 -9.23 3.48 11.53
C THR A 62 -7.77 3.33 11.98
N ALA A 63 -7.06 4.45 12.11
CA ALA A 63 -5.70 4.46 12.58
C ALA A 63 -5.53 5.61 13.57
N MET A 64 -4.68 5.39 14.57
CA MET A 64 -4.43 6.37 15.62
C MET A 64 -2.93 6.54 15.88
N TYR A 65 -2.57 7.68 16.47
CA TYR A 65 -1.25 7.91 17.02
C TYR A 65 -1.18 7.46 18.48
N THR A 66 -0.15 6.70 18.82
CA THR A 66 0.24 6.43 20.20
C THR A 66 0.84 7.68 20.85
N LYS A 67 1.12 7.62 22.16
CA LYS A 67 1.87 8.66 22.87
C LYS A 67 3.25 8.91 22.26
N SER A 68 3.89 7.86 21.75
CA SER A 68 5.19 7.90 21.09
C SER A 68 5.14 8.38 19.63
N LYS A 69 3.93 8.70 19.11
CA LYS A 69 3.66 9.10 17.71
C LYS A 69 3.78 7.99 16.67
N ASP A 70 3.86 6.73 17.10
CA ASP A 70 3.70 5.59 16.21
C ASP A 70 2.24 5.48 15.75
N ILE A 71 2.04 4.90 14.56
CA ILE A 71 0.71 4.63 14.02
C ILE A 71 0.30 3.21 14.41
N VAL A 72 -0.91 3.07 14.94
CA VAL A 72 -1.57 1.78 15.19
C VAL A 72 -2.81 1.69 14.33
N GLU A 73 -2.91 0.61 13.56
CA GLU A 73 -4.10 0.27 12.78
C GLU A 73 -5.11 -0.46 13.67
N LEU A 74 -6.36 -0.01 13.63
CA LEU A 74 -7.42 -0.50 14.50
C LEU A 74 -8.62 -0.99 13.73
N HIS A 75 -9.09 -2.18 14.06
CA HIS A 75 -10.47 -2.58 13.81
C HIS A 75 -11.32 -2.21 15.03
N VAL A 76 -12.28 -1.32 14.82
CA VAL A 76 -13.09 -0.73 15.89
C VAL A 76 -14.53 -1.22 15.77
N THR A 77 -15.07 -1.69 16.89
CA THR A 77 -16.51 -1.91 17.09
C THR A 77 -17.01 -0.93 18.13
N ILE A 78 -17.95 -0.06 17.76
CA ILE A 78 -18.66 0.83 18.68
C ILE A 78 -20.11 0.36 18.86
N ILE A 79 -20.55 0.30 20.10
CA ILE A 79 -21.84 -0.24 20.52
C ILE A 79 -22.50 0.83 21.40
N PRO A 80 -23.75 1.25 21.11
CA PRO A 80 -24.42 2.23 21.94
C PRO A 80 -24.84 1.62 23.28
N ILE A 81 -24.65 2.38 24.36
CA ILE A 81 -25.16 2.04 25.67
C ILE A 81 -26.56 2.64 25.77
N MET A 82 -27.57 1.79 25.87
CA MET A 82 -28.98 2.20 25.88
C MET A 82 -29.50 2.31 27.32
N VAL A 83 -30.07 3.47 27.67
CA VAL A 83 -30.80 3.70 28.93
C VAL A 83 -32.15 4.29 28.59
N ASN A 84 -33.23 3.64 29.05
CA ASN A 84 -34.62 4.06 28.79
C ASN A 84 -34.93 4.32 27.30
N GLY A 85 -34.35 3.51 26.40
CA GLY A 85 -34.56 3.66 24.94
C GLY A 85 -33.75 4.77 24.29
N THR A 86 -32.86 5.45 25.02
CA THR A 86 -31.98 6.51 24.50
C THR A 86 -30.50 6.12 24.62
N VAL A 87 -29.67 6.61 23.71
CA VAL A 87 -28.21 6.40 23.78
C VAL A 87 -27.64 7.27 24.89
N ALA A 88 -27.07 6.65 25.93
CA ALA A 88 -26.49 7.32 27.10
C ALA A 88 -24.95 7.34 27.09
N GLY A 89 -24.33 6.53 26.26
CA GLY A 89 -22.88 6.43 26.11
C GLY A 89 -22.52 5.46 25.01
N ILE A 90 -21.23 5.27 24.76
CA ILE A 90 -20.74 4.42 23.68
C ILE A 90 -19.66 3.51 24.22
N HIS A 91 -19.90 2.21 24.12
CA HIS A 91 -18.89 1.21 24.37
C HIS A 91 -18.04 0.99 23.12
N CYS A 92 -16.74 0.92 23.26
CA CYS A 92 -15.80 0.78 22.15
C CYS A 92 -14.80 -0.34 22.41
N ILE A 93 -14.65 -1.19 21.42
CA ILE A 93 -13.70 -2.28 21.38
C ILE A 93 -12.79 -2.01 20.18
N GLY A 94 -11.53 -1.66 20.46
CA GLY A 94 -10.48 -1.58 19.45
C GLY A 94 -9.63 -2.83 19.49
N LYS A 95 -9.43 -3.45 18.33
CA LYS A 95 -8.46 -4.52 18.11
C LYS A 95 -7.32 -3.97 17.28
N ASP A 96 -6.09 -4.09 17.78
CA ASP A 96 -4.89 -3.82 17.00
C ASP A 96 -4.79 -4.81 15.83
N ILE A 97 -4.70 -4.27 14.63
CA ILE A 97 -4.54 -5.01 13.38
C ILE A 97 -3.27 -4.57 12.63
N THR A 98 -2.33 -3.88 13.28
CA THR A 98 -1.11 -3.35 12.68
C THR A 98 -0.25 -4.47 12.09
N GLU A 99 0.05 -5.51 12.87
CA GLU A 99 0.80 -6.66 12.36
C GLU A 99 0.06 -7.38 11.22
N LYS A 100 -1.27 -7.47 11.31
CA LYS A 100 -2.09 -8.06 10.26
C LYS A 100 -1.98 -7.26 8.95
N LYS A 101 -2.11 -5.93 9.02
CA LYS A 101 -1.97 -5.04 7.86
C LYS A 101 -0.57 -5.12 7.26
N HIS A 102 0.48 -5.08 8.09
CA HIS A 102 1.85 -5.26 7.61
C HIS A 102 2.09 -6.63 6.96
N PHE A 103 1.48 -7.69 7.49
CA PHE A 103 1.57 -9.01 6.87
C PHE A 103 0.82 -9.06 5.54
N GLU A 104 -0.38 -8.48 5.46
CA GLU A 104 -1.14 -8.35 4.22
C GLU A 104 -0.39 -7.53 3.16
N GLU A 105 0.25 -6.42 3.56
CA GLU A 105 1.12 -5.60 2.70
C GLU A 105 2.31 -6.41 2.18
N LYS A 106 3.04 -7.09 3.06
CA LYS A 106 4.17 -7.95 2.67
C LYS A 106 3.75 -9.08 1.75
N LEU A 107 2.61 -9.71 2.02
CA LEU A 107 2.07 -10.76 1.14
C LEU A 107 1.72 -10.18 -0.24
N ASN A 108 1.15 -8.98 -0.29
CA ASN A 108 0.86 -8.31 -1.55
C ASN A 108 2.15 -7.99 -2.33
N GLU A 109 3.16 -7.45 -1.64
CA GLU A 109 4.49 -7.22 -2.23
C GLU A 109 5.08 -8.51 -2.78
N MET A 110 5.10 -9.59 -2.02
CA MET A 110 5.63 -10.89 -2.46
C MET A 110 4.83 -11.51 -3.60
N ALA A 111 3.51 -11.32 -3.62
CA ALA A 111 2.64 -11.87 -4.66
C ALA A 111 2.80 -11.14 -6.00
N PHE A 112 3.11 -9.85 -5.99
CA PHE A 112 3.06 -9.00 -7.18
C PHE A 112 4.38 -8.34 -7.57
N HIS A 113 5.43 -8.44 -6.76
CA HIS A 113 6.73 -7.86 -7.04
C HIS A 113 7.84 -8.92 -6.99
N ASP A 114 8.88 -8.67 -7.76
CA ASP A 114 10.09 -9.46 -7.75
C ASP A 114 10.93 -9.14 -6.50
N TYR A 115 11.46 -10.18 -5.86
CA TYR A 115 12.15 -10.01 -4.58
C TYR A 115 13.47 -9.23 -4.71
N LEU A 116 14.14 -9.32 -5.86
CA LEU A 116 15.45 -8.74 -6.10
C LEU A 116 15.33 -7.30 -6.61
N THR A 117 14.63 -7.09 -7.72
CA THR A 117 14.56 -5.77 -8.39
C THR A 117 13.44 -4.88 -7.86
N LYS A 118 12.50 -5.44 -7.07
CA LYS A 118 11.26 -4.77 -6.62
C LYS A 118 10.32 -4.33 -7.74
N LEU A 119 10.65 -4.64 -9.00
CA LEU A 119 9.73 -4.45 -10.12
C LEU A 119 8.52 -5.38 -9.97
N PRO A 120 7.35 -5.01 -10.51
CA PRO A 120 6.25 -5.94 -10.65
C PRO A 120 6.68 -7.25 -11.35
N ASN A 121 6.24 -8.38 -10.80
CA ASN A 121 6.64 -9.71 -11.26
C ASN A 121 5.78 -10.20 -12.43
N GLN A 122 6.11 -11.40 -12.92
CA GLN A 122 5.36 -12.12 -13.95
C GLN A 122 3.86 -12.24 -13.64
N HIS A 123 3.50 -12.52 -12.38
CA HIS A 123 2.10 -12.68 -11.99
C HIS A 123 1.32 -11.37 -12.14
N TYR A 124 1.89 -10.26 -11.67
CA TYR A 124 1.28 -8.94 -11.82
C TYR A 124 1.21 -8.50 -13.28
N PHE A 125 2.25 -8.78 -14.08
CA PHE A 125 2.26 -8.52 -15.52
C PHE A 125 1.05 -9.12 -16.22
N HIS A 126 0.76 -10.41 -16.01
CA HIS A 126 -0.37 -11.06 -16.67
C HIS A 126 -1.72 -10.46 -16.26
N GLN A 127 -1.90 -10.15 -14.98
CA GLN A 127 -3.14 -9.51 -14.50
C GLN A 127 -3.31 -8.11 -15.10
N TYR A 128 -2.23 -7.34 -15.17
CA TYR A 128 -2.25 -5.98 -15.67
C TYR A 128 -2.44 -5.94 -17.20
N LEU A 129 -1.73 -6.79 -17.95
CA LEU A 129 -1.89 -6.89 -19.40
C LEU A 129 -3.34 -7.25 -19.78
N GLN A 130 -3.96 -8.17 -19.06
CA GLN A 130 -5.37 -8.53 -19.30
C GLN A 130 -6.29 -7.31 -19.11
N LYS A 131 -6.12 -6.57 -18.00
CA LYS A 131 -6.89 -5.34 -17.74
C LYS A 131 -6.68 -4.29 -18.83
N LEU A 132 -5.43 -4.14 -19.29
CA LEU A 132 -5.07 -3.17 -20.33
C LEU A 132 -5.68 -3.52 -21.69
N ILE A 133 -5.70 -4.80 -22.06
CA ILE A 133 -6.39 -5.28 -23.27
C ILE A 133 -7.89 -4.96 -23.19
N ASP A 134 -8.50 -5.18 -22.02
CA ASP A 134 -9.93 -4.96 -21.82
C ASP A 134 -10.31 -3.46 -21.79
N SER A 135 -9.44 -2.56 -21.29
CA SER A 135 -9.64 -1.11 -21.40
C SER A 135 -9.37 -0.60 -22.81
N SER A 136 -8.28 -1.04 -23.45
CA SER A 136 -7.90 -0.68 -24.82
C SER A 136 -9.04 -0.95 -25.82
N LYS A 137 -9.72 -2.10 -25.71
CA LYS A 137 -10.89 -2.43 -26.55
C LYS A 137 -12.07 -1.48 -26.34
N ARG A 138 -12.30 -1.02 -25.10
CA ARG A 138 -13.43 -0.13 -24.77
C ARG A 138 -13.15 1.31 -25.18
N GLU A 139 -11.92 1.75 -25.03
CA GLU A 139 -11.50 3.15 -25.20
C GLU A 139 -10.84 3.40 -26.56
N ASN A 140 -10.64 2.34 -27.37
CA ASN A 140 -9.90 2.36 -28.63
C ASN A 140 -8.50 2.98 -28.48
N ALA A 141 -7.86 2.72 -27.35
CA ALA A 141 -6.54 3.24 -27.01
C ALA A 141 -5.45 2.21 -27.33
N ALA A 142 -4.40 2.62 -28.03
CA ALA A 142 -3.26 1.77 -28.31
C ALA A 142 -2.32 1.67 -27.08
N PHE A 143 -1.53 0.59 -27.04
CA PHE A 143 -0.41 0.46 -26.12
C PHE A 143 0.71 -0.31 -26.82
N ALA A 144 1.95 -0.12 -26.37
CA ALA A 144 3.10 -0.86 -26.85
C ALA A 144 3.63 -1.80 -25.77
N LEU A 145 4.12 -2.97 -26.18
CA LEU A 145 4.75 -3.95 -25.32
C LEU A 145 6.13 -4.30 -25.86
N PHE A 146 7.14 -4.21 -25.01
CA PHE A 146 8.53 -4.55 -25.33
C PHE A 146 8.99 -5.70 -24.46
N PHE A 147 9.67 -6.64 -25.08
CA PHE A 147 10.40 -7.70 -24.41
C PHE A 147 11.89 -7.39 -24.49
N LEU A 148 12.57 -7.41 -23.35
CA LEU A 148 13.97 -7.06 -23.21
C LEU A 148 14.72 -8.22 -22.54
N ASP A 149 15.87 -8.57 -23.09
CA ASP A 149 16.81 -9.54 -22.55
C ASP A 149 18.16 -8.84 -22.33
N LEU A 150 18.87 -9.18 -21.25
CA LEU A 150 20.20 -8.61 -20.99
C LEU A 150 21.28 -9.40 -21.72
N ASP A 151 21.80 -8.80 -22.80
CA ASP A 151 22.89 -9.38 -23.58
C ASP A 151 24.03 -9.91 -22.69
N ARG A 152 24.34 -11.21 -22.83
CA ARG A 152 25.46 -11.90 -22.17
C ARG A 152 25.38 -11.92 -20.64
N PHE A 153 24.20 -11.77 -20.05
CA PHE A 153 24.00 -11.88 -18.60
C PHE A 153 24.62 -13.16 -18.01
N LYS A 154 24.42 -14.30 -18.68
CA LYS A 154 25.04 -15.57 -18.29
C LYS A 154 26.56 -15.50 -18.21
N SER A 155 27.22 -14.85 -19.16
CA SER A 155 28.68 -14.69 -19.15
C SER A 155 29.16 -13.84 -17.97
N VAL A 156 28.37 -12.86 -17.53
CA VAL A 156 28.67 -12.06 -16.34
C VAL A 156 28.58 -12.95 -15.09
N ASN A 157 27.52 -13.75 -14.95
CA ASN A 157 27.39 -14.69 -13.83
C ASN A 157 28.52 -15.71 -13.80
N ASP A 158 28.88 -16.28 -14.96
CA ASP A 158 29.94 -17.28 -15.06
C ASP A 158 31.32 -16.70 -14.70
N ALA A 159 31.56 -15.41 -14.97
CA ALA A 159 32.85 -14.75 -14.73
C ALA A 159 32.97 -14.11 -13.33
N PHE A 160 31.88 -13.54 -12.80
CA PHE A 160 31.89 -12.69 -11.60
C PHE A 160 30.98 -13.20 -10.47
N GLY A 161 30.27 -14.31 -10.69
CA GLY A 161 29.33 -14.89 -9.74
C GLY A 161 27.93 -14.28 -9.81
N HIS A 162 26.97 -15.01 -9.25
CA HIS A 162 25.55 -14.64 -9.28
C HIS A 162 25.25 -13.33 -8.55
N ASP A 163 25.93 -13.04 -7.44
CA ASP A 163 25.74 -11.78 -6.70
C ASP A 163 26.02 -10.55 -7.59
N PHE A 164 26.97 -10.64 -8.52
CA PHE A 164 27.28 -9.56 -9.44
C PHE A 164 26.21 -9.43 -10.54
N GLY A 165 25.68 -10.55 -11.04
CA GLY A 165 24.52 -10.52 -11.92
C GLY A 165 23.29 -9.92 -11.25
N ASP A 166 23.07 -10.23 -9.98
CA ASP A 166 21.98 -9.66 -9.19
C ASP A 166 22.10 -8.14 -9.08
N LEU A 167 23.31 -7.61 -8.82
CA LEU A 167 23.57 -6.17 -8.84
C LEU A 167 23.30 -5.54 -10.21
N LEU A 168 23.71 -6.20 -11.29
CA LEU A 168 23.47 -5.74 -12.66
C LEU A 168 21.96 -5.65 -12.96
N LEU A 169 21.18 -6.65 -12.52
CA LEU A 169 19.72 -6.66 -12.69
C LEU A 169 19.05 -5.52 -11.90
N VAL A 170 19.43 -5.34 -10.64
CA VAL A 170 18.89 -4.27 -9.79
C VAL A 170 19.19 -2.90 -10.40
N GLU A 171 20.43 -2.67 -10.85
CA GLU A 171 20.82 -1.40 -11.43
C GLU A 171 20.11 -1.13 -12.77
N THR A 172 19.98 -2.16 -13.62
CA THR A 172 19.24 -2.03 -14.88
C THR A 172 17.76 -1.71 -14.63
N ALA A 173 17.12 -2.42 -13.69
CA ALA A 173 15.74 -2.16 -13.30
C ALA A 173 15.53 -0.73 -12.82
N ASN A 174 16.40 -0.23 -11.93
CA ASN A 174 16.35 1.13 -11.41
C ASN A 174 16.49 2.17 -12.53
N ARG A 175 17.46 1.99 -13.44
CA ARG A 175 17.65 2.92 -14.57
C ARG A 175 16.43 3.00 -15.47
N LEU A 176 15.84 1.85 -15.82
CA LEU A 176 14.64 1.82 -16.64
C LEU A 176 13.46 2.49 -15.92
N ALA A 177 13.25 2.19 -14.64
CA ALA A 177 12.17 2.78 -13.86
C ALA A 177 12.29 4.31 -13.70
N MET A 178 13.52 4.84 -13.60
CA MET A 178 13.75 6.29 -13.42
C MET A 178 13.69 7.10 -14.73
N HIS A 179 14.03 6.51 -15.86
CA HIS A 179 14.20 7.26 -17.12
C HIS A 179 13.09 7.05 -18.14
N LEU A 180 12.22 6.07 -17.94
CA LEU A 180 11.06 5.87 -18.80
C LEU A 180 9.93 6.85 -18.45
N PRO A 181 9.05 7.18 -19.42
CA PRO A 181 7.95 8.11 -19.19
C PRO A 181 6.97 7.56 -18.15
N VAL A 182 6.14 8.43 -17.56
CA VAL A 182 5.15 8.06 -16.54
C VAL A 182 4.10 7.07 -17.06
N SER A 183 3.86 7.04 -18.38
CA SER A 183 3.00 6.05 -19.04
C SER A 183 3.64 4.67 -19.19
N ALA A 184 4.93 4.53 -18.83
CA ALA A 184 5.65 3.27 -18.87
C ALA A 184 5.50 2.49 -17.57
N ARG A 185 5.42 1.17 -17.72
CA ARG A 185 5.50 0.22 -16.62
C ARG A 185 6.50 -0.87 -16.96
N VAL A 186 7.47 -1.06 -16.08
CA VAL A 186 8.51 -2.08 -16.22
C VAL A 186 8.18 -3.27 -15.31
N PHE A 187 8.41 -4.48 -15.80
CA PHE A 187 8.16 -5.74 -15.10
C PHE A 187 9.41 -6.62 -15.21
N ARG A 188 9.68 -7.44 -14.20
CA ARG A 188 10.63 -8.55 -14.32
C ARG A 188 9.85 -9.83 -14.61
N TYR A 189 10.07 -10.42 -15.77
CA TYR A 189 9.36 -11.63 -16.19
C TYR A 189 10.01 -12.89 -15.61
N GLY A 190 11.35 -12.94 -15.59
CA GLY A 190 12.12 -14.01 -14.98
C GLY A 190 13.59 -13.91 -15.37
N GLY A 191 14.51 -14.42 -14.55
CA GLY A 191 15.95 -14.35 -14.86
C GLY A 191 16.41 -12.92 -15.16
N ASP A 192 16.88 -12.70 -16.38
CA ASP A 192 17.31 -11.45 -17.01
C ASP A 192 16.29 -10.81 -17.97
N GLU A 193 15.09 -11.38 -18.05
CA GLU A 193 14.01 -10.92 -18.92
C GLU A 193 13.18 -9.82 -18.25
N LEU A 194 13.08 -8.68 -18.94
CA LEU A 194 12.28 -7.53 -18.54
C LEU A 194 11.20 -7.26 -19.58
N ILE A 195 10.02 -6.85 -19.12
CA ILE A 195 8.93 -6.40 -19.99
C ILE A 195 8.63 -4.95 -19.71
N ILE A 196 8.38 -4.16 -20.76
CA ILE A 196 7.95 -2.77 -20.65
C ILE A 196 6.62 -2.63 -21.38
N ILE A 197 5.63 -2.03 -20.72
CA ILE A 197 4.37 -1.62 -21.34
C ILE A 197 4.31 -0.10 -21.36
N LEU A 198 3.97 0.49 -22.51
CA LEU A 198 3.65 1.92 -22.65
C LEU A 198 2.17 2.08 -22.93
N GLU A 199 1.44 2.65 -21.98
CA GLU A 199 0.02 2.98 -22.15
C GLU A 199 -0.15 4.18 -23.09
N GLY A 200 -1.14 4.12 -23.99
CA GLY A 200 -1.46 5.23 -24.89
C GLY A 200 -0.41 5.51 -25.97
N ALA A 201 0.58 4.63 -26.15
CA ALA A 201 1.62 4.79 -27.15
C ALA A 201 1.16 4.27 -28.52
N GLY A 202 1.26 5.14 -29.53
CA GLY A 202 1.23 4.74 -30.93
C GLY A 202 2.62 4.28 -31.40
N GLU A 203 2.76 4.10 -32.71
CA GLU A 203 4.00 3.61 -33.32
C GLU A 203 5.19 4.57 -33.12
N GLU A 204 4.93 5.88 -33.16
CA GLU A 204 5.97 6.90 -32.99
C GLU A 204 6.48 6.97 -31.55
N GLU A 205 5.58 7.01 -30.56
CA GLU A 205 5.95 7.03 -29.14
C GLU A 205 6.67 5.74 -28.74
N ALA A 206 6.23 4.60 -29.28
CA ALA A 206 6.89 3.32 -29.09
C ALA A 206 8.35 3.35 -29.61
N GLY A 207 8.56 3.92 -30.81
CA GLY A 207 9.89 4.06 -31.40
C GLY A 207 10.83 4.94 -30.56
N GLN A 208 10.34 6.06 -30.04
CA GLN A 208 11.13 6.95 -29.17
C GLN A 208 11.51 6.27 -27.86
N ALA A 209 10.58 5.54 -27.25
CA ALA A 209 10.85 4.83 -26.00
C ALA A 209 11.87 3.69 -26.18
N VAL A 210 11.87 2.97 -27.30
CA VAL A 210 12.91 1.96 -27.60
C VAL A 210 14.29 2.61 -27.64
N GLN A 211 14.43 3.78 -28.24
CA GLN A 211 15.70 4.50 -28.27
C GLN A 211 16.17 4.89 -26.86
N GLN A 212 15.25 5.33 -26.00
CA GLN A 212 15.53 5.63 -24.59
C GLN A 212 15.99 4.36 -23.84
N VAL A 213 15.24 3.26 -23.97
CA VAL A 213 15.61 1.96 -23.35
C VAL A 213 17.02 1.54 -23.77
N LEU A 214 17.33 1.60 -25.06
CA LEU A 214 18.66 1.25 -25.59
C LEU A 214 19.77 2.20 -25.12
N MET A 215 19.46 3.48 -24.91
CA MET A 215 20.42 4.45 -24.38
C MET A 215 20.73 4.17 -22.91
N TYR A 216 19.70 3.90 -22.10
CA TYR A 216 19.86 3.71 -20.66
C TYR A 216 20.34 2.31 -20.28
N SER A 217 20.11 1.29 -21.12
CA SER A 217 20.69 -0.04 -20.94
C SER A 217 22.19 -0.11 -21.31
N LYS A 218 22.67 0.81 -22.16
CA LYS A 218 24.07 0.84 -22.65
C LYS A 218 24.99 1.80 -21.89
N SER A 219 24.48 2.56 -20.93
CA SER A 219 25.27 3.53 -20.17
C SER A 219 26.35 2.80 -19.35
N ARG A 220 27.62 3.08 -19.70
CA ARG A 220 28.84 2.54 -19.09
C ARG A 220 28.69 2.44 -17.56
N LEU A 221 28.97 1.24 -17.03
CA LEU A 221 29.54 1.11 -15.70
C LEU A 221 30.82 1.95 -15.71
N CYS A 222 30.72 3.19 -15.26
CA CYS A 222 31.86 4.01 -14.87
C CYS A 222 32.11 3.78 -13.39
#